data_AF-A0A196SDA1-F1
#
_entry.id   AF-A0A196SDA1-F1
#
_cell.length_a   1.000
_cell.length_b   1.000
_cell.length_c   1.000
_cell.angle_alpha   90.00
_cell.angle_beta   90.00
_cell.angle_gamma   90.00
#
_symmetry.space_group_name_H-M   'P 1'
#
loop_
_entity.id
_entity.type
_entity.pdbx_description
1 polymer ?
#
loop_
_entity_poly.entity_id
_entity_poly.type
_entity_poly.pdbx_seq_one_letter_code
_entity_poly.pdbx_strand_id
1 'polypeptide(L)'
;MITNDLSRKAIASVCSYESLYRYTRWILREIESRNVSIDCYFYDCLSDVDKSRVYAGRRASLLQTTDKWRQGFQIEDPSGIPQGKGYHLPNIRLCACAIRKAVLDFFEGDKERIRCACVDLDREIAKYASDHDCYVLSSDYDFVVFPIKGLVDLNSCMQSIHRKAHSLELISNLRIYTSFHLSEERMTYLALLQGNDFVNGLPNANIEETIHRIATLDGNLFEDYCRCFPRVEREELRRRFALVMKKYDVHSYPSFPLSCLTDSSHNTAVLEACGVTEESLSQLLASYGTVFSHSLIDCLFSPVLYTPVTLFFQNASYNRYVLGLMLKLYDMVGNGVADACLMETDEGLQYRPSEEAFNQRLALLWPAVRRRLEWARRVATLPLTERVERLRGLDASLIFRQRMSPQAMFREGCFRIARKQLCFLVEKETVNPLMERIRNLVGKREELDGFYPSRDLGCAFECFCSACSIVYTAFQFLHLKTDDALLNRLSLQTLLDLNGAE
;
A
#
# COMPACT_ATOMS: atom_id res chain seq x y z
N MET A 1 3.62 -6.05 -9.58
CA MET A 1 4.31 -6.88 -10.59
C MET A 1 4.55 -8.32 -10.12
N ILE A 2 5.22 -8.55 -8.98
CA ILE A 2 5.40 -9.90 -8.38
C ILE A 2 4.08 -10.68 -8.31
N THR A 3 3.02 -10.00 -7.84
CA THR A 3 1.67 -10.53 -7.84
C THR A 3 1.22 -10.91 -9.25
N ASN A 4 1.30 -10.01 -10.23
CA ASN A 4 0.90 -10.27 -11.62
C ASN A 4 1.55 -11.52 -12.22
N ASP A 5 2.81 -11.78 -11.92
CA ASP A 5 3.54 -12.88 -12.53
C ASP A 5 3.25 -14.23 -11.86
N LEU A 6 3.13 -14.24 -10.53
CA LEU A 6 2.63 -15.43 -9.81
C LEU A 6 1.18 -15.74 -10.13
N SER A 7 0.38 -14.69 -10.33
CA SER A 7 -1.04 -14.81 -10.59
C SER A 7 -1.33 -15.40 -11.99
N ARG A 8 -0.38 -15.30 -12.93
CA ARG A 8 -0.41 -16.08 -14.19
C ARG A 8 -0.26 -17.58 -13.98
N LYS A 9 0.31 -18.01 -12.85
CA LYS A 9 0.50 -19.44 -12.55
C LYS A 9 -0.70 -19.99 -11.77
N ALA A 10 -1.12 -19.29 -10.71
CA ALA A 10 -2.35 -19.58 -9.98
C ALA A 10 -2.74 -18.42 -9.04
N ILE A 11 -4.03 -18.12 -8.93
CA ILE A 11 -4.53 -17.09 -8.00
C ILE A 11 -4.26 -17.49 -6.54
N ALA A 12 -4.37 -18.78 -6.20
CA ALA A 12 -4.07 -19.24 -4.85
C ALA A 12 -2.60 -19.00 -4.44
N SER A 13 -1.66 -18.95 -5.40
CA SER A 13 -0.26 -18.62 -5.15
C SER A 13 -0.04 -17.17 -4.73
N VAL A 14 -0.82 -16.21 -5.24
CA VAL A 14 -0.76 -14.83 -4.72
C VAL A 14 -1.43 -14.69 -3.36
N CYS A 15 -2.32 -15.61 -2.99
CA CYS A 15 -2.88 -15.71 -1.64
C CYS A 15 -1.98 -16.53 -0.68
N SER A 16 -0.73 -16.84 -1.06
CA SER A 16 0.18 -17.69 -0.29
C SER A 16 1.40 -16.93 0.19
N TYR A 17 1.56 -16.86 1.52
CA TYR A 17 2.74 -16.23 2.13
C TYR A 17 4.03 -16.87 1.61
N GLU A 18 4.10 -18.21 1.65
CA GLU A 18 5.29 -18.98 1.27
C GLU A 18 5.66 -18.77 -0.19
N SER A 19 4.66 -18.80 -1.08
CA SER A 19 4.87 -18.59 -2.52
C SER A 19 5.40 -17.19 -2.80
N LEU A 20 4.78 -16.15 -2.25
CA LEU A 20 5.21 -14.77 -2.42
C LEU A 20 6.58 -14.51 -1.81
N TYR A 21 6.83 -15.01 -0.60
CA TYR A 21 8.11 -14.86 0.09
C TYR A 21 9.24 -15.45 -0.74
N ARG A 22 9.10 -16.72 -1.17
CA ARG A 22 10.11 -17.42 -1.96
C ARG A 22 10.33 -16.74 -3.31
N TYR A 23 9.25 -16.35 -3.98
CA TYR A 23 9.33 -15.74 -5.30
C TYR A 23 10.00 -14.36 -5.26
N THR A 24 9.63 -13.53 -4.27
CA THR A 24 10.26 -12.21 -4.05
C THR A 24 11.76 -12.38 -3.83
N ARG A 25 12.16 -13.29 -2.94
CA ARG A 25 13.58 -13.55 -2.69
C ARG A 25 14.33 -14.09 -3.89
N TRP A 26 13.69 -14.95 -4.68
CA TRP A 26 14.28 -15.45 -5.92
C TRP A 26 14.53 -14.30 -6.90
N ILE A 27 13.53 -13.43 -7.15
CA ILE A 27 13.70 -12.27 -8.03
C ILE A 27 14.84 -11.35 -7.57
N LEU A 28 14.86 -10.97 -6.29
CA LEU A 28 15.89 -10.06 -5.78
C LEU A 28 17.31 -10.62 -6.00
N ARG A 29 17.49 -11.94 -5.79
CA ARG A 29 18.77 -12.62 -6.05
C ARG A 29 19.11 -12.72 -7.54
N GLU A 30 18.12 -12.92 -8.40
CA GLU A 30 18.32 -12.92 -9.86
C GLU A 30 18.70 -11.53 -10.37
N ILE A 31 18.22 -10.47 -9.72
CA ILE A 31 18.62 -9.10 -10.04
C ILE A 31 20.08 -8.86 -9.60
N GLU A 32 20.44 -9.25 -8.37
CA GLU A 32 21.83 -9.13 -7.90
C GLU A 32 22.83 -9.94 -8.73
N SER A 33 22.45 -11.15 -9.16
CA SER A 33 23.32 -12.00 -9.99
C SER A 33 23.64 -11.38 -11.36
N ARG A 34 22.90 -10.33 -11.76
CA ARG A 34 23.11 -9.54 -12.98
C ARG A 34 23.86 -8.22 -12.71
N ASN A 35 24.65 -8.19 -11.63
CA ASN A 35 25.51 -7.08 -11.26
C ASN A 35 24.75 -5.78 -10.92
N VAL A 36 23.54 -5.92 -10.37
CA VAL A 36 22.77 -4.80 -9.80
C VAL A 36 22.84 -4.88 -8.27
N SER A 37 23.41 -3.87 -7.64
CA SER A 37 23.30 -3.71 -6.19
C SER A 37 22.00 -2.98 -5.87
N ILE A 38 21.07 -3.64 -5.19
CA ILE A 38 19.83 -3.01 -4.74
C ILE A 38 20.16 -2.27 -3.44
N ASP A 39 20.16 -0.94 -3.46
CA ASP A 39 20.62 -0.13 -2.32
C ASP A 39 19.57 0.02 -1.21
N CYS A 40 18.34 0.36 -1.59
CA CYS A 40 17.23 0.63 -0.68
C CYS A 40 15.89 0.15 -1.28
N TYR A 41 14.94 -0.23 -0.44
CA TYR A 41 13.58 -0.60 -0.82
C TYR A 41 12.54 0.31 -0.15
N PHE A 42 11.57 0.78 -0.92
CA PHE A 42 10.51 1.67 -0.46
C PHE A 42 9.14 0.96 -0.42
N TYR A 43 8.43 1.07 0.70
CA TYR A 43 7.02 0.67 0.80
C TYR A 43 6.11 1.87 0.61
N ASP A 44 5.11 1.74 -0.26
CA ASP A 44 3.94 2.61 -0.24
C ASP A 44 3.29 2.55 1.15
N CYS A 45 3.01 3.68 1.80
CA CYS A 45 2.46 3.73 3.16
C CYS A 45 1.42 4.82 3.42
N LEU A 46 1.35 5.90 2.63
CA LEU A 46 0.32 6.93 2.78
C LEU A 46 -0.28 7.28 1.42
N SER A 47 -1.61 7.42 1.38
CA SER A 47 -2.29 7.83 0.15
C SER A 47 -2.06 9.31 -0.15
N ASP A 48 -1.48 9.62 -1.31
CA ASP A 48 -1.44 11.01 -1.81
C ASP A 48 -2.86 11.53 -2.10
N VAL A 49 -3.28 12.51 -1.30
CA VAL A 49 -4.55 13.21 -1.43
C VAL A 49 -4.79 13.75 -2.85
N ASP A 50 -3.75 14.24 -3.52
CA ASP A 50 -3.87 14.82 -4.86
C ASP A 50 -4.23 13.75 -5.90
N LYS A 51 -3.94 12.47 -5.60
CA LYS A 51 -4.32 11.31 -6.42
C LYS A 51 -5.68 10.71 -6.04
N SER A 52 -6.49 11.37 -5.19
CA SER A 52 -7.78 10.85 -4.71
C SER A 52 -8.75 10.42 -5.81
N ARG A 53 -8.86 11.18 -6.91
CA ARG A 53 -9.67 10.80 -8.09
C ARG A 53 -9.16 9.55 -8.77
N VAL A 54 -7.83 9.42 -8.91
CA VAL A 54 -7.17 8.24 -9.46
C VAL A 54 -7.46 7.02 -8.58
N TYR A 55 -7.36 7.15 -7.26
CA TYR A 55 -7.70 6.07 -6.33
C TYR A 55 -9.16 5.64 -6.41
N ALA A 56 -10.10 6.59 -6.53
CA ALA A 56 -11.51 6.28 -6.72
C ALA A 56 -11.75 5.49 -8.03
N GLY A 57 -11.14 5.91 -9.14
CA GLY A 57 -11.21 5.21 -10.42
C GLY A 57 -10.60 3.80 -10.36
N ARG A 58 -9.40 3.67 -9.77
CA ARG A 58 -8.73 2.37 -9.55
C ARG A 58 -9.59 1.44 -8.70
N ARG A 59 -10.26 1.95 -7.65
CA ARG A 59 -11.19 1.17 -6.82
C ARG A 59 -12.42 0.71 -7.59
N ALA A 60 -13.04 1.57 -8.39
CA ALA A 60 -14.20 1.19 -9.22
C ALA A 60 -13.83 0.08 -10.22
N SER A 61 -12.67 0.22 -10.88
CA SER A 61 -12.13 -0.80 -11.78
C SER A 61 -11.82 -2.13 -11.06
N LEU A 62 -11.28 -2.05 -9.84
CA LEU A 62 -11.01 -3.21 -8.99
C LEU A 62 -12.30 -3.97 -8.64
N LEU A 63 -13.37 -3.26 -8.28
CA LEU A 63 -14.68 -3.87 -7.97
C LEU A 63 -15.24 -4.62 -9.18
N GLN A 64 -15.29 -3.97 -10.35
CA GLN A 64 -15.75 -4.58 -11.60
C GLN A 64 -14.92 -5.81 -11.98
N THR A 65 -13.60 -5.73 -11.78
CA THR A 65 -12.70 -6.83 -12.09
C THR A 65 -12.94 -8.00 -11.14
N THR A 66 -13.05 -7.72 -9.84
CA THR A 66 -13.30 -8.75 -8.82
C THR A 66 -14.58 -9.54 -9.11
N ASP A 67 -15.65 -8.87 -9.53
CA ASP A 67 -16.92 -9.54 -9.86
C ASP A 67 -16.77 -10.51 -11.03
N LYS A 68 -16.03 -10.12 -12.09
CA LYS A 68 -15.69 -11.02 -13.20
C LYS A 68 -14.91 -12.23 -12.74
N TRP A 69 -13.99 -12.04 -11.80
CA TRP A 69 -13.14 -13.11 -11.32
C TRP A 69 -13.90 -14.09 -10.45
N ARG A 70 -14.85 -13.65 -9.63
CA ARG A 70 -15.72 -14.58 -8.89
C ARG A 70 -16.51 -15.49 -9.82
N GLN A 71 -16.93 -14.99 -10.98
CA GLN A 71 -17.66 -15.77 -11.98
C GLN A 71 -16.73 -16.77 -12.71
N GLY A 72 -15.47 -16.39 -12.94
CA GLY A 72 -14.46 -17.21 -13.61
C GLY A 72 -13.60 -18.10 -12.69
N PHE A 73 -13.71 -17.98 -11.36
CA PHE A 73 -12.98 -18.79 -10.38
C PHE A 73 -13.61 -20.19 -10.30
N GLN A 74 -13.68 -20.89 -11.43
CA GLN A 74 -13.69 -22.35 -11.45
C GLN A 74 -12.22 -22.77 -11.52
N ILE A 75 -11.83 -23.68 -10.65
CA ILE A 75 -10.44 -24.09 -10.37
C ILE A 75 -9.75 -24.68 -11.62
N GLU A 76 -10.50 -24.88 -12.70
CA GLU A 76 -10.10 -25.53 -13.95
C GLU A 76 -9.58 -24.59 -15.04
N ASP A 77 -9.34 -23.30 -14.79
CA ASP A 77 -8.59 -22.47 -15.76
C ASP A 77 -7.08 -22.47 -15.43
N PRO A 78 -6.28 -23.40 -16.01
CA PRO A 78 -4.84 -23.44 -15.83
C PRO A 78 -4.11 -22.24 -16.46
N SER A 79 -4.81 -21.35 -17.18
CA SER A 79 -4.17 -20.22 -17.86
C SER A 79 -3.84 -19.03 -16.94
N GLY A 80 -4.25 -19.09 -15.67
CA GLY A 80 -4.03 -18.02 -14.71
C GLY A 80 -4.64 -16.69 -15.19
N ILE A 81 -4.18 -15.58 -14.61
CA ILE A 81 -4.77 -14.27 -14.95
C ILE A 81 -4.19 -13.73 -16.26
N PRO A 82 -5.03 -13.25 -17.20
CA PRO A 82 -4.58 -12.61 -18.42
C PRO A 82 -3.57 -11.49 -18.16
N GLN A 83 -2.59 -11.35 -19.05
CA GLN A 83 -1.54 -10.34 -18.97
C GLN A 83 -2.12 -8.94 -18.70
N GLY A 84 -1.58 -8.28 -17.68
CA GLY A 84 -2.02 -6.94 -17.29
C GLY A 84 -3.34 -6.93 -16.50
N LYS A 85 -3.73 -7.98 -15.79
CA LYS A 85 -4.88 -7.90 -14.87
C LYS A 85 -4.58 -8.21 -13.41
N GLY A 86 -3.38 -8.68 -13.08
CA GLY A 86 -2.98 -8.96 -11.70
C GLY A 86 -2.87 -7.72 -10.79
N TYR A 87 -2.74 -6.52 -11.34
CA TYR A 87 -2.72 -5.27 -10.56
C TYR A 87 -4.13 -4.87 -10.08
N HIS A 88 -5.16 -5.55 -10.60
CA HIS A 88 -6.54 -5.50 -10.10
C HIS A 88 -6.86 -6.70 -9.19
N LEU A 89 -5.85 -7.35 -8.62
CA LEU A 89 -6.08 -8.25 -7.50
C LEU A 89 -6.48 -7.42 -6.28
N PRO A 90 -7.50 -7.84 -5.51
CA PRO A 90 -7.77 -7.25 -4.21
C PRO A 90 -6.49 -7.26 -3.37
N ASN A 91 -6.27 -6.20 -2.58
CA ASN A 91 -5.13 -6.13 -1.68
C ASN A 91 -5.32 -7.14 -0.56
N ILE A 92 -4.88 -8.37 -0.80
CA ILE A 92 -4.80 -9.38 0.23
C ILE A 92 -3.65 -8.93 1.12
N ARG A 93 -3.98 -8.46 2.33
CA ARG A 93 -3.01 -7.86 3.27
C ARG A 93 -1.81 -8.77 3.55
N LEU A 94 -1.99 -10.09 3.42
CA LEU A 94 -0.92 -11.09 3.47
C LEU A 94 0.18 -10.88 2.42
N CYS A 95 -0.19 -10.39 1.23
CA CYS A 95 0.75 -10.18 0.12
C CYS A 95 1.85 -9.20 0.48
N ALA A 96 1.45 -8.04 1.00
CA ALA A 96 2.38 -7.00 1.44
C ALA A 96 3.32 -7.53 2.53
N CYS A 97 2.78 -8.31 3.47
CA CYS A 97 3.54 -8.89 4.57
C CYS A 97 4.64 -9.85 4.10
N ALA A 98 4.29 -10.77 3.20
CA ALA A 98 5.23 -11.77 2.68
C ALA A 98 6.37 -11.12 1.87
N ILE A 99 6.03 -10.14 1.02
CA ILE A 99 7.00 -9.37 0.24
C ILE A 99 7.94 -8.60 1.17
N ARG A 100 7.39 -7.89 2.17
CA ARG A 100 8.18 -7.10 3.13
C ARG A 100 9.15 -7.94 3.92
N LYS A 101 8.72 -9.12 4.38
CA LYS A 101 9.61 -10.04 5.10
C LYS A 101 10.68 -10.63 4.18
N ALA A 102 10.34 -10.94 2.92
CA ALA A 102 11.32 -11.38 1.93
C ALA A 102 12.39 -10.33 1.64
N VAL A 103 11.99 -9.05 1.51
CA VAL A 103 12.91 -7.91 1.33
C VAL A 103 13.78 -7.72 2.57
N LEU A 104 13.21 -7.75 3.78
CA LEU A 104 13.99 -7.64 5.02
C LEU A 104 15.02 -8.76 5.16
N ASP A 105 14.64 -10.00 4.84
CA ASP A 105 15.57 -11.13 4.89
C ASP A 105 16.63 -11.08 3.79
N PHE A 106 16.30 -10.49 2.64
CA PHE A 106 17.26 -10.23 1.57
C PHE A 106 18.32 -9.22 2.03
N PHE A 107 17.93 -8.19 2.78
CA PHE A 107 18.86 -7.25 3.44
C PHE A 107 19.41 -7.76 4.77
N GLU A 108 19.35 -9.07 5.04
CA GLU A 108 19.90 -9.68 6.27
C GLU A 108 19.37 -9.08 7.58
N GLY A 109 18.17 -8.49 7.55
CA GLY A 109 17.56 -7.83 8.71
C GLY A 109 17.88 -6.35 8.86
N ASP A 110 18.64 -5.75 7.92
CA ASP A 110 18.93 -4.33 7.92
C ASP A 110 17.68 -3.51 7.58
N LYS A 111 17.18 -2.78 8.58
CA LYS A 111 15.98 -1.97 8.47
C LYS A 111 16.25 -0.58 7.90
N GLU A 112 17.49 -0.11 7.90
CA GLU A 112 17.84 1.22 7.38
C GLU A 112 17.72 1.29 5.86
N ARG A 113 17.88 0.13 5.21
CA ARG A 113 17.69 -0.09 3.76
C ARG A 113 16.22 -0.23 3.36
N ILE A 114 15.30 -0.02 4.30
CA ILE A 114 13.86 -0.16 4.10
C ILE A 114 13.18 1.11 4.57
N ARG A 115 12.54 1.82 3.64
CA ARG A 115 11.88 3.10 3.92
C ARG A 115 10.38 3.01 3.71
N CYS A 116 9.62 3.62 4.62
CA CYS A 116 8.20 3.87 4.41
C CYS A 116 8.08 5.14 3.58
N ALA A 117 7.62 5.01 2.35
CA ALA A 117 7.37 6.16 1.51
C ALA A 117 6.05 6.80 1.95
N CYS A 118 6.15 8.09 2.25
CA CYS A 118 5.13 8.83 2.96
C CYS A 118 4.15 9.47 1.97
N VAL A 119 4.00 10.82 1.98
CA VAL A 119 2.98 11.54 1.20
C VAL A 119 3.04 11.24 -0.30
N ASP A 120 4.21 10.94 -0.85
CA ASP A 120 4.40 10.62 -2.26
C ASP A 120 5.57 9.66 -2.47
N LEU A 121 5.24 8.41 -2.79
CA LEU A 121 6.21 7.32 -2.99
C LEU A 121 7.21 7.62 -4.11
N ASP A 122 6.72 8.13 -5.24
CA ASP A 122 7.54 8.31 -6.43
C ASP A 122 8.56 9.42 -6.21
N ARG A 123 8.13 10.52 -5.57
CA ARG A 123 9.03 11.60 -5.13
C ARG A 123 10.07 11.15 -4.11
N GLU A 124 9.69 10.35 -3.12
CA GLU A 124 10.63 9.86 -2.10
C GLU A 124 11.71 8.98 -2.73
N ILE A 125 11.33 8.05 -3.61
CA ILE A 125 12.27 7.22 -4.37
C ILE A 125 13.16 8.08 -5.25
N ALA A 126 12.58 9.01 -6.02
CA ALA A 126 13.33 9.87 -6.93
C ALA A 126 14.30 10.78 -6.18
N LYS A 127 13.89 11.33 -5.03
CA LYS A 127 14.75 12.12 -4.15
C LYS A 127 15.92 11.29 -3.63
N TYR A 128 15.66 10.08 -3.12
CA TYR A 128 16.74 9.19 -2.68
C TYR A 128 17.71 8.89 -3.81
N ALA A 129 17.20 8.58 -5.00
CA ALA A 129 18.00 8.29 -6.18
C ALA A 129 18.86 9.48 -6.62
N SER A 130 18.31 10.69 -6.58
CA SER A 130 19.06 11.94 -6.80
C SER A 130 20.15 12.14 -5.75
N ASP A 131 19.82 12.01 -4.46
CA ASP A 131 20.75 12.29 -3.35
C ASP A 131 21.90 11.25 -3.26
N HIS A 132 21.71 10.04 -3.81
CA HIS A 132 22.68 8.93 -3.75
C HIS A 132 23.28 8.55 -5.13
N ASP A 133 23.00 9.31 -6.20
CA ASP A 133 23.44 9.04 -7.58
C ASP A 133 23.19 7.59 -8.05
N CYS A 134 21.97 7.09 -7.80
CA CYS A 134 21.58 5.73 -8.17
C CYS A 134 20.41 5.68 -9.18
N TYR A 135 20.23 4.53 -9.81
CA TYR A 135 19.11 4.28 -10.71
C TYR A 135 17.88 3.83 -9.92
N VAL A 136 16.70 4.15 -10.42
CA VAL A 136 15.44 3.60 -9.88
C VAL A 136 15.14 2.28 -10.56
N LEU A 137 14.79 1.25 -9.78
CA LEU A 137 14.28 -0.02 -10.30
C LEU A 137 12.75 -0.03 -10.15
N SER A 138 12.03 0.25 -11.23
CA SER A 138 10.57 0.34 -11.23
C SER A 138 9.99 -0.02 -12.59
N SER A 139 8.69 -0.30 -12.64
CA SER A 139 7.92 -0.39 -13.88
C SER A 139 7.14 0.90 -14.19
N ASP A 140 7.24 1.90 -13.31
CA ASP A 140 6.60 3.19 -13.50
C ASP A 140 7.52 4.10 -14.33
N TYR A 141 6.99 4.60 -15.44
CA TYR A 141 7.75 5.45 -16.37
C TYR A 141 7.72 6.93 -15.98
N ASP A 142 6.91 7.31 -14.98
CA ASP A 142 6.95 8.66 -14.41
C ASP A 142 8.34 8.98 -13.84
N PHE A 143 9.11 7.96 -13.43
CA PHE A 143 10.52 8.08 -13.03
C PHE A 143 11.44 8.70 -14.09
N VAL A 144 11.07 8.61 -15.37
CA VAL A 144 11.84 9.22 -16.46
C VAL A 144 11.70 10.74 -16.48
N VAL A 145 10.63 11.28 -15.87
CA VAL A 145 10.40 12.74 -15.77
C VAL A 145 11.24 13.35 -14.66
N PHE A 146 11.45 12.63 -13.56
CA PHE A 146 12.23 13.11 -12.42
C PHE A 146 13.70 13.36 -12.79
N PRO A 147 14.37 14.32 -12.13
CA PRO A 147 15.78 14.62 -12.35
C PRO A 147 16.69 13.59 -11.65
N ILE A 148 16.63 12.35 -12.14
CA ILE A 148 17.40 11.21 -11.64
C ILE A 148 18.31 10.64 -12.73
N LYS A 149 19.23 9.75 -12.35
CA LYS A 149 20.16 9.10 -13.27
C LYS A 149 19.48 8.31 -14.39
N GLY A 150 18.35 7.69 -14.06
CA GLY A 150 17.51 6.92 -14.98
C GLY A 150 16.76 5.79 -14.31
N LEU A 151 16.15 4.94 -15.14
CA LEU A 151 15.26 3.85 -14.77
C LEU A 151 15.81 2.51 -15.29
N VAL A 152 15.88 1.51 -14.42
CA VAL A 152 15.97 0.10 -14.80
C VAL A 152 14.54 -0.43 -14.85
N ASP A 153 14.01 -0.66 -16.05
CA ASP A 153 12.63 -1.13 -16.21
C ASP A 153 12.48 -2.54 -15.65
N LEU A 154 11.73 -2.64 -14.56
CA LEU A 154 11.52 -3.89 -13.86
C LEU A 154 10.72 -4.90 -14.71
N ASN A 155 9.86 -4.46 -15.64
CA ASN A 155 9.16 -5.40 -16.55
C ASN A 155 10.15 -6.08 -17.51
N SER A 156 11.03 -5.28 -18.13
CA SER A 156 12.09 -5.77 -19.02
C SER A 156 13.12 -6.61 -18.26
N CYS A 157 13.41 -6.25 -17.01
CA CYS A 157 14.20 -7.07 -16.09
C CYS A 157 13.58 -8.45 -15.87
N MET A 158 12.29 -8.53 -15.55
CA MET A 158 11.59 -9.81 -15.37
C MET A 158 11.59 -10.65 -16.65
N GLN A 159 11.35 -10.04 -17.81
CA GLN A 159 11.45 -10.76 -19.09
C GLN A 159 12.86 -11.32 -19.33
N SER A 160 13.88 -10.52 -19.00
CA SER A 160 15.29 -10.92 -19.11
C SER A 160 15.62 -12.09 -18.18
N ILE A 161 15.13 -12.06 -16.93
CA ILE A 161 15.28 -13.17 -15.96
C ILE A 161 14.64 -14.44 -16.52
N HIS A 162 13.40 -14.38 -16.98
CA HIS A 162 12.69 -15.53 -17.53
C HIS A 162 13.32 -16.09 -18.81
N ARG A 163 13.87 -15.22 -19.67
CA ARG A 163 14.62 -15.60 -20.88
C ARG A 163 16.07 -16.02 -20.59
N LYS A 164 16.51 -15.97 -19.33
CA LYS A 164 17.90 -16.20 -18.91
C LYS A 164 18.91 -15.29 -19.63
N ALA A 165 18.50 -14.07 -19.96
CA ALA A 165 19.39 -13.06 -20.51
C ALA A 165 20.38 -12.57 -19.45
N HIS A 166 21.59 -12.21 -19.91
CA HIS A 166 22.70 -11.77 -19.07
C HIS A 166 22.74 -10.26 -18.83
N SER A 167 22.01 -9.47 -19.64
CA SER A 167 21.97 -8.01 -19.55
C SER A 167 20.59 -7.52 -19.12
N LEU A 168 20.56 -6.36 -18.46
CA LEU A 168 19.33 -5.64 -18.12
C LEU A 168 19.22 -4.38 -18.98
N GLU A 169 18.00 -4.03 -19.34
CA GLU A 169 17.70 -2.79 -20.05
C GLU A 169 17.76 -1.60 -19.09
N LEU A 170 18.40 -0.53 -19.56
CA LEU A 170 18.59 0.69 -18.80
C LEU A 170 18.12 1.89 -19.63
N ILE A 171 17.25 2.69 -19.03
CA ILE A 171 16.79 3.96 -19.57
C ILE A 171 17.60 5.05 -18.87
N SER A 172 18.42 5.79 -19.63
CA SER A 172 19.26 6.86 -19.10
C SER A 172 18.65 8.23 -19.39
N ASN A 173 18.37 9.01 -18.35
CA ASN A 173 17.81 10.35 -18.51
C ASN A 173 18.80 11.28 -19.22
N LEU A 174 20.10 11.15 -18.96
CA LEU A 174 21.13 11.88 -19.71
C LEU A 174 21.05 11.63 -21.22
N ARG A 175 20.82 10.37 -21.64
CA ARG A 175 20.64 10.05 -23.07
C ARG A 175 19.36 10.65 -23.63
N ILE A 176 18.28 10.68 -22.86
CA ILE A 176 17.01 11.30 -23.26
C ILE A 176 17.21 12.80 -23.45
N TYR A 177 17.75 13.50 -22.46
CA TYR A 177 18.00 14.94 -22.51
C TYR A 177 18.91 15.33 -23.68
N THR A 178 19.98 14.58 -23.90
CA THR A 178 20.93 14.85 -24.99
C THR A 178 20.36 14.53 -26.37
N SER A 179 19.61 13.44 -26.52
CA SER A 179 19.07 13.01 -27.81
C SER A 179 17.88 13.87 -28.27
N PHE A 180 17.08 14.35 -27.32
CA PHE A 180 15.89 15.16 -27.61
C PHE A 180 16.09 16.66 -27.35
N HIS A 181 17.31 17.08 -26.95
CA HIS A 181 17.64 18.46 -26.59
C HIS A 181 16.68 19.07 -25.56
N LEU A 182 16.37 18.29 -24.51
CA LEU A 182 15.47 18.69 -23.43
C LEU A 182 16.27 19.02 -22.16
N SER A 183 15.84 20.06 -21.44
CA SER A 183 16.22 20.28 -20.04
C SER A 183 15.27 19.53 -19.11
N GLU A 184 15.63 19.39 -17.84
CA GLU A 184 14.75 18.82 -16.80
C GLU A 184 13.40 19.56 -16.73
N GLU A 185 13.43 20.90 -16.75
CA GLU A 185 12.22 21.72 -16.75
C GLU A 185 11.32 21.43 -17.97
N ARG A 186 11.94 21.25 -19.15
CA ARG A 186 11.20 20.90 -20.38
C ARG A 186 10.68 19.47 -20.37
N MET A 187 11.35 18.54 -19.69
CA MET A 187 10.86 17.19 -19.48
C MET A 187 9.63 17.17 -18.57
N THR A 188 9.64 17.94 -17.48
CA THR A 188 8.45 18.13 -16.64
C THR A 188 7.32 18.79 -17.41
N TYR A 189 7.65 19.77 -18.27
CA TYR A 189 6.67 20.39 -19.14
C TYR A 189 6.09 19.43 -20.19
N LEU A 190 6.90 18.52 -20.74
CA LEU A 190 6.42 17.44 -21.61
C LEU A 190 5.39 16.57 -20.88
N ALA A 191 5.70 16.15 -19.64
CA ALA A 191 4.79 15.36 -18.81
C ALA A 191 3.48 16.11 -18.50
N LEU A 192 3.55 17.43 -18.29
CA LEU A 192 2.36 18.27 -18.13
C LEU A 192 1.48 18.26 -19.39
N LEU A 193 2.08 18.34 -20.58
CA LEU A 193 1.36 18.37 -21.85
C LEU A 193 0.82 17.00 -22.27
N GLN A 194 1.53 15.91 -21.99
CA GLN A 194 1.05 14.54 -22.25
C GLN A 194 -0.04 14.12 -21.26
N GLY A 195 -0.06 14.73 -20.08
CA GLY A 195 -0.91 14.34 -18.97
C GLY A 195 -0.19 13.38 -18.05
N ASN A 196 -0.55 13.44 -16.77
CA ASN A 196 0.04 12.66 -15.71
C ASN A 196 -1.02 12.32 -14.66
N ASP A 197 -0.60 11.68 -13.56
CA ASP A 197 -1.48 11.29 -12.45
C ASP A 197 -2.25 12.47 -11.81
N PHE A 198 -1.81 13.71 -11.99
CA PHE A 198 -2.37 14.90 -11.34
C PHE A 198 -3.28 15.72 -12.27
N VAL A 199 -2.95 15.81 -13.57
CA VAL A 199 -3.69 16.65 -14.54
C VAL A 199 -3.79 15.98 -15.90
N ASN A 200 -4.92 16.23 -16.58
CA ASN A 200 -5.12 15.79 -17.95
C ASN A 200 -4.27 16.61 -18.91
N GLY A 201 -3.66 15.92 -19.88
CA GLY A 201 -2.87 16.54 -20.94
C GLY A 201 -3.68 17.06 -22.12
N LEU A 202 -2.97 17.36 -23.20
CA LEU A 202 -3.54 17.72 -24.49
C LEU A 202 -4.28 16.52 -25.10
N PRO A 203 -5.52 16.70 -25.59
CA PRO A 203 -6.22 15.62 -26.26
C PRO A 203 -5.46 15.22 -27.54
N ASN A 204 -5.21 13.92 -27.70
CA ASN A 204 -4.48 13.34 -28.83
C ASN A 204 -3.06 13.92 -29.04
N ALA A 205 -2.36 14.26 -27.96
CA ALA A 205 -0.98 14.75 -28.04
C ALA A 205 -0.07 13.73 -28.73
N ASN A 206 0.56 14.12 -29.85
CA ASN A 206 1.63 13.34 -30.43
C ASN A 206 2.93 13.65 -29.67
N ILE A 207 3.56 12.63 -29.09
CA ILE A 207 4.76 12.80 -28.27
C ILE A 207 5.96 13.34 -29.06
N GLU A 208 6.17 12.89 -30.30
CA GLU A 208 7.30 13.32 -31.14
C GLU A 208 7.16 14.78 -31.56
N GLU A 209 5.96 15.19 -31.97
CA GLU A 209 5.65 16.58 -32.31
C GLU A 209 5.76 17.49 -31.08
N THR A 210 5.30 17.01 -29.93
CA THR A 210 5.38 17.75 -28.67
C THR A 210 6.84 17.95 -28.28
N ILE A 211 7.66 16.90 -28.35
CA ILE A 211 9.11 16.97 -28.08
C ILE A 211 9.79 17.99 -28.99
N HIS A 212 9.53 17.95 -30.30
CA HIS A 212 10.12 18.91 -31.24
C HIS A 212 9.72 20.34 -30.88
N ARG A 213 8.43 20.57 -30.61
CA ARG A 213 7.91 21.89 -30.27
C ARG A 213 8.54 22.44 -29.00
N ILE A 214 8.62 21.64 -27.93
CA ILE A 214 9.19 22.09 -26.64
C ILE A 214 10.70 22.26 -26.72
N ALA A 215 11.41 21.47 -27.55
CA ALA A 215 12.86 21.57 -27.73
C ALA A 215 13.26 22.88 -28.42
N THR A 216 12.39 23.44 -29.28
CA THR A 216 12.63 24.71 -29.97
C THR A 216 11.82 25.88 -29.40
N LEU A 217 11.16 25.70 -28.25
CA LEU A 217 10.30 26.73 -27.70
C LEU A 217 11.13 27.91 -27.17
N ASP A 218 10.93 29.08 -27.77
CA ASP A 218 11.47 30.34 -27.28
C ASP A 218 10.42 31.04 -26.39
N GLY A 219 10.80 31.32 -25.14
CA GLY A 219 9.96 32.05 -24.19
C GLY A 219 9.48 31.22 -22.99
N ASN A 220 8.48 31.76 -22.28
CA ASN A 220 8.01 31.21 -21.01
C ASN A 220 7.09 29.99 -21.23
N LEU A 221 7.42 28.85 -20.61
CA LEU A 221 6.66 27.59 -20.70
C LEU A 221 5.19 27.75 -20.28
N PHE A 222 4.90 28.61 -19.29
CA PHE A 222 3.54 28.87 -18.84
C PHE A 222 2.71 29.63 -19.88
N GLU A 223 3.32 30.54 -20.64
CA GLU A 223 2.60 31.21 -21.75
C GLU A 223 2.29 30.23 -22.88
N ASP A 224 3.22 29.32 -23.21
CA ASP A 224 2.94 28.23 -24.16
C ASP A 224 1.82 27.32 -23.64
N TYR A 225 1.84 27.01 -22.34
CA TYR A 225 0.78 26.22 -21.70
C TYR A 225 -0.59 26.91 -21.81
N CYS A 226 -0.66 28.23 -21.60
CA CYS A 226 -1.89 29.00 -21.79
C CYS A 226 -2.41 28.92 -23.23
N ARG A 227 -1.52 28.97 -24.22
CA ARG A 227 -1.88 28.83 -25.65
C ARG A 227 -2.37 27.43 -25.99
N CYS A 228 -1.84 26.41 -25.32
CA CYS A 228 -2.26 25.01 -25.51
C CYS A 228 -3.69 24.74 -24.99
N PHE A 229 -4.14 25.50 -23.99
CA PHE A 229 -5.45 25.32 -23.35
C PHE A 229 -6.27 26.62 -23.36
N PRO A 230 -6.63 27.17 -24.54
CA PRO A 230 -7.22 28.51 -24.65
C PRO A 230 -8.64 28.62 -24.05
N ARG A 231 -9.26 27.48 -23.73
CA ARG A 231 -10.62 27.39 -23.15
C ARG A 231 -10.62 27.17 -21.64
N VAL A 232 -9.44 27.09 -21.02
CA VAL A 232 -9.31 26.91 -19.57
C VAL A 232 -8.88 28.25 -18.97
N GLU A 233 -9.51 28.61 -17.85
CA GLU A 233 -9.17 29.84 -17.13
C GLU A 233 -7.68 29.88 -16.76
N ARG A 234 -7.04 31.04 -16.98
CA ARG A 234 -5.59 31.21 -16.79
C ARG A 234 -5.14 30.89 -15.37
N GLU A 235 -5.97 31.16 -14.36
CA GLU A 235 -5.66 30.85 -12.97
C GLU A 235 -5.74 29.35 -12.66
N GLU A 236 -6.66 28.63 -13.30
CA GLU A 236 -6.71 27.17 -13.23
C GLU A 236 -5.45 26.57 -13.88
N LEU A 237 -5.03 27.09 -15.03
CA LEU A 237 -3.79 26.67 -15.68
C LEU A 237 -2.56 26.95 -14.80
N ARG A 238 -2.52 28.11 -14.14
CA ARG A 238 -1.44 28.46 -13.20
C ARG A 238 -1.35 27.45 -12.06
N ARG A 239 -2.48 27.08 -11.46
CA ARG A 239 -2.54 26.06 -10.40
C ARG A 239 -2.05 24.70 -10.89
N ARG A 240 -2.50 24.24 -12.06
CA ARG A 240 -2.05 22.97 -12.67
C ARG A 240 -0.55 22.96 -12.95
N PHE A 241 -0.05 24.03 -13.55
CA PHE A 241 1.37 24.19 -13.87
C PHE A 241 2.21 24.14 -12.59
N ALA A 242 1.88 24.96 -11.60
CA ALA A 242 2.60 25.00 -10.32
C ALA A 242 2.54 23.66 -9.58
N LEU A 243 1.40 22.96 -9.59
CA LEU A 243 1.26 21.64 -8.99
C LEU A 243 2.22 20.62 -9.63
N VAL A 244 2.20 20.48 -10.97
CA VAL A 244 3.04 19.49 -11.66
C VAL A 244 4.52 19.82 -11.51
N MET A 245 4.90 21.09 -11.63
CA MET A 245 6.29 21.51 -11.40
C MET A 245 6.76 21.14 -9.98
N LYS A 246 5.92 21.37 -8.96
CA LYS A 246 6.21 20.99 -7.57
C LYS A 246 6.27 19.46 -7.38
N LYS A 247 5.44 18.69 -8.09
CA LYS A 247 5.39 17.21 -7.96
C LYS A 247 6.61 16.51 -8.56
N TYR A 248 7.30 17.12 -9.52
CA TYR A 248 8.54 16.56 -10.08
C TYR A 248 9.82 17.23 -9.53
N ASP A 249 9.69 18.26 -8.70
CA ASP A 249 10.81 18.87 -7.98
C ASP A 249 11.19 18.04 -6.74
N VAL A 250 12.22 17.21 -6.89
CA VAL A 250 12.76 16.39 -5.80
C VAL A 250 13.64 17.17 -4.82
N HIS A 251 14.13 18.34 -5.21
CA HIS A 251 15.04 19.13 -4.40
C HIS A 251 14.29 19.89 -3.30
N SER A 252 13.07 20.35 -3.58
CA SER A 252 12.19 20.95 -2.56
C SER A 252 11.34 19.93 -1.78
N TYR A 253 11.37 18.65 -2.18
CA TYR A 253 10.71 17.57 -1.44
C TYR A 253 11.51 17.21 -0.16
N PRO A 254 10.86 17.07 1.01
CA PRO A 254 11.52 16.63 2.23
C PRO A 254 11.92 15.16 2.15
N SER A 255 13.06 14.78 2.74
CA SER A 255 13.39 13.36 2.93
C SER A 255 12.53 12.72 4.02
N PHE A 256 12.38 11.40 3.97
CA PHE A 256 12.01 10.62 5.14
C PHE A 256 12.95 10.95 6.33
N PRO A 257 12.41 11.20 7.54
CA PRO A 257 11.01 10.97 7.94
C PRO A 257 10.09 12.20 7.82
N LEU A 258 10.61 13.39 7.48
CA LEU A 258 9.81 14.62 7.41
C LEU A 258 8.72 14.54 6.34
N SER A 259 8.93 13.77 5.28
CA SER A 259 7.92 13.49 4.25
C SER A 259 6.64 12.82 4.77
N CYS A 260 6.64 12.28 5.99
CA CYS A 260 5.43 11.78 6.67
C CYS A 260 4.55 12.87 7.27
N LEU A 261 5.07 14.10 7.35
CA LEU A 261 4.35 15.25 7.88
C LEU A 261 4.11 16.33 6.83
N THR A 262 4.88 16.42 5.76
CA THR A 262 4.71 17.53 4.81
C THR A 262 5.27 17.19 3.44
N ASP A 263 4.89 17.98 2.44
CA ASP A 263 5.39 17.92 1.06
C ASP A 263 6.36 19.06 0.73
N SER A 264 6.91 19.73 1.76
CA SER A 264 7.85 20.86 1.65
C SER A 264 9.07 20.70 2.57
N SER A 265 10.27 20.90 2.02
CA SER A 265 11.57 20.70 2.71
C SER A 265 11.86 21.68 3.85
N HIS A 266 11.19 22.83 3.92
CA HIS A 266 11.54 23.93 4.84
C HIS A 266 10.42 24.30 5.82
N ASN A 267 9.62 23.34 6.25
CA ASN A 267 8.47 23.61 7.11
C ASN A 267 8.73 23.27 8.59
N THR A 268 9.67 23.98 9.24
CA THR A 268 9.90 23.87 10.70
C THR A 268 8.61 24.10 11.50
N ALA A 269 7.71 24.95 10.98
CA ALA A 269 6.39 25.17 11.58
C ALA A 269 5.52 23.90 11.62
N VAL A 270 5.68 22.94 10.69
CA VAL A 270 4.96 21.64 10.75
C VAL A 270 5.49 20.76 11.88
N LEU A 271 6.82 20.70 12.07
CA LEU A 271 7.42 19.97 13.19
C LEU A 271 6.96 20.56 14.53
N GLU A 272 6.97 21.89 14.65
CA GLU A 272 6.47 22.61 15.83
C GLU A 272 4.97 22.38 16.04
N ALA A 273 4.15 22.47 14.98
CA ALA A 273 2.72 22.22 15.06
C ALA A 273 2.41 20.77 15.46
N CYS A 274 3.23 19.81 15.02
CA CYS A 274 3.16 18.40 15.40
C CYS A 274 3.77 18.11 16.77
N GLY A 275 4.49 19.06 17.39
CA GLY A 275 5.16 18.87 18.68
C GLY A 275 6.29 17.84 18.65
N VAL A 276 7.00 17.72 17.53
CA VAL A 276 8.06 16.72 17.33
C VAL A 276 9.30 17.33 16.68
N THR A 277 10.48 16.76 16.97
CA THR A 277 11.71 16.98 16.19
C THR A 277 11.90 15.85 15.16
N GLU A 278 12.69 16.09 14.12
CA GLU A 278 13.03 15.06 13.13
C GLU A 278 13.66 13.79 13.75
N GLU A 279 14.56 13.96 14.71
CA GLU A 279 15.16 12.86 15.47
C GLU A 279 14.09 12.06 16.24
N SER A 280 13.20 12.76 16.96
CA SER A 280 12.15 12.13 17.74
C SER A 280 11.08 11.44 16.89
N LEU A 281 10.91 11.88 15.63
CA LEU A 281 10.06 11.23 14.63
C LEU A 281 10.73 9.98 14.09
N SER A 282 12.02 10.07 13.75
CA SER A 282 12.85 8.93 13.31
C SER A 282 12.83 7.80 14.35
N GLN A 283 13.10 8.14 15.62
CA GLN A 283 13.09 7.17 16.72
C GLN A 283 11.71 6.52 16.90
N LEU A 284 10.63 7.29 16.79
CA LEU A 284 9.27 6.76 16.88
C LEU A 284 8.98 5.77 15.74
N LEU A 285 9.29 6.16 14.49
CA LEU A 285 9.08 5.31 13.32
C LEU A 285 9.93 4.04 13.41
N ALA A 286 11.19 4.14 13.87
CA ALA A 286 12.05 2.99 14.11
C ALA A 286 11.49 2.05 15.21
N SER A 287 10.88 2.62 16.26
CA SER A 287 10.26 1.84 17.34
C SER A 287 9.07 1.00 16.87
N TYR A 288 8.38 1.46 15.83
CA TYR A 288 7.31 0.72 15.17
C TYR A 288 7.77 -0.05 13.94
N GLY A 289 8.96 0.23 13.40
CA GLY A 289 9.50 -0.29 12.14
C GLY A 289 9.60 -1.81 12.10
N THR A 290 8.48 -2.46 11.83
CA THR A 290 8.35 -3.88 11.48
C THR A 290 7.90 -4.01 10.03
N VAL A 291 7.99 -5.22 9.49
CA VAL A 291 7.52 -5.57 8.12
C VAL A 291 5.99 -5.48 7.96
N PHE A 292 5.27 -4.96 8.95
CA PHE A 292 3.81 -4.93 9.01
C PHE A 292 3.26 -3.53 9.37
N SER A 293 4.11 -2.51 9.43
CA SER A 293 3.78 -1.20 10.01
C SER A 293 2.80 -0.35 9.20
N HIS A 294 2.55 -0.68 7.93
CA HIS A 294 1.73 0.17 7.04
C HIS A 294 0.39 0.58 7.64
N SER A 295 -0.39 -0.38 8.15
CA SER A 295 -1.70 -0.06 8.72
C SER A 295 -1.58 0.84 9.96
N LEU A 296 -0.49 0.76 10.70
CA LEU A 296 -0.21 1.66 11.81
C LEU A 296 0.22 3.05 11.33
N ILE A 297 1.08 3.12 10.31
CA ILE A 297 1.51 4.39 9.70
C ILE A 297 0.31 5.14 9.12
N ASP A 298 -0.59 4.44 8.41
CA ASP A 298 -1.89 4.99 8.00
C ASP A 298 -2.66 5.55 9.20
N CYS A 299 -2.81 4.75 10.27
CA CYS A 299 -3.55 5.20 11.45
C CYS A 299 -2.89 6.38 12.17
N LEU A 300 -1.57 6.57 12.05
CA LEU A 300 -0.83 7.66 12.70
C LEU A 300 -0.90 8.96 11.88
N PHE A 301 -0.73 8.88 10.56
CA PHE A 301 -0.52 10.05 9.72
C PHE A 301 -1.62 10.30 8.69
N SER A 302 -2.36 9.27 8.28
CA SER A 302 -3.43 9.43 7.29
C SER A 302 -4.67 10.08 7.93
N PRO A 303 -5.29 11.06 7.25
CA PRO A 303 -6.63 11.53 7.58
C PRO A 303 -7.75 10.63 7.03
N VAL A 304 -7.41 9.62 6.21
CA VAL A 304 -8.36 8.75 5.51
C VAL A 304 -8.14 7.29 5.89
N LEU A 305 -9.23 6.60 6.22
CA LEU A 305 -9.24 5.16 6.42
C LEU A 305 -9.63 4.42 5.15
N TYR A 306 -8.87 3.38 4.79
CA TYR A 306 -9.19 2.53 3.65
C TYR A 306 -9.78 1.17 4.08
N THR A 307 -10.94 0.83 3.53
CA THR A 307 -11.52 -0.51 3.65
C THR A 307 -11.08 -1.36 2.45
N PRO A 308 -10.46 -2.54 2.67
CA PRO A 308 -10.02 -3.41 1.60
C PRO A 308 -11.20 -3.93 0.77
N VAL A 309 -10.96 -4.09 -0.53
CA VAL A 309 -11.86 -4.87 -1.41
C VAL A 309 -11.60 -6.35 -1.16
N THR A 310 -12.65 -7.16 -1.16
CA THR A 310 -12.62 -8.61 -0.91
C THR A 310 -12.79 -9.39 -2.21
N LEU A 311 -12.05 -10.50 -2.37
CA LEU A 311 -12.07 -11.34 -3.55
C LEU A 311 -13.27 -12.29 -3.56
N PHE A 312 -13.51 -13.02 -2.47
CA PHE A 312 -14.41 -14.18 -2.48
C PHE A 312 -15.88 -13.85 -2.18
N PHE A 313 -16.15 -12.63 -1.70
CA PHE A 313 -17.49 -12.20 -1.34
C PHE A 313 -17.61 -10.67 -1.35
N GLN A 314 -18.84 -10.16 -1.39
CA GLN A 314 -19.18 -8.79 -1.02
C GLN A 314 -20.43 -8.84 -0.15
N ASN A 315 -20.37 -8.19 1.02
CA ASN A 315 -21.49 -8.18 1.95
C ASN A 315 -21.47 -6.87 2.76
N ALA A 316 -22.57 -6.14 2.73
CA ALA A 316 -22.69 -4.83 3.39
C ALA A 316 -22.51 -4.95 4.91
N SER A 317 -23.09 -5.98 5.54
CA SER A 317 -22.98 -6.21 6.99
C SER A 317 -21.55 -6.53 7.42
N TYR A 318 -20.84 -7.38 6.67
CA TYR A 318 -19.42 -7.62 6.86
C TYR A 318 -18.61 -6.33 6.72
N ASN A 319 -18.83 -5.56 5.65
CA ASN A 319 -18.10 -4.32 5.40
C ASN A 319 -18.33 -3.30 6.52
N ARG A 320 -19.57 -3.16 6.99
CA ARG A 320 -19.92 -2.31 8.14
C ARG A 320 -19.23 -2.75 9.42
N TYR A 321 -19.16 -4.07 9.68
CA TYR A 321 -18.45 -4.59 10.85
C TYR A 321 -16.93 -4.32 10.79
N VAL A 322 -16.28 -4.62 9.66
CA VAL A 322 -14.85 -4.37 9.46
C VAL A 322 -14.54 -2.88 9.58
N LEU A 323 -15.36 -2.02 8.99
CA LEU A 323 -15.22 -0.58 9.14
C LEU A 323 -15.34 -0.14 10.61
N GLY A 324 -16.34 -0.63 11.33
CA GLY A 324 -16.52 -0.34 12.75
C GLY A 324 -15.30 -0.74 13.60
N LEU A 325 -14.62 -1.84 13.25
CA LEU A 325 -13.35 -2.22 13.90
C LEU A 325 -12.21 -1.28 13.54
N MET A 326 -12.07 -0.91 12.26
CA MET A 326 -11.03 0.02 11.81
C MET A 326 -11.20 1.40 12.45
N LEU A 327 -12.44 1.87 12.60
CA LEU A 327 -12.78 3.11 13.32
C LEU A 327 -12.32 3.06 14.78
N LYS A 328 -12.66 1.98 15.50
CA LYS A 328 -12.22 1.82 16.90
C LYS A 328 -10.71 1.73 17.04
N LEU A 329 -10.03 1.04 16.11
CA LEU A 329 -8.57 0.97 16.04
C LEU A 329 -7.98 2.37 15.85
N TYR A 330 -8.55 3.12 14.93
CA TYR A 330 -8.12 4.49 14.65
C TYR A 330 -8.35 5.43 15.83
N ASP A 331 -9.51 5.34 16.50
CA ASP A 331 -9.81 6.09 17.73
C ASP A 331 -8.88 5.71 18.89
N MET A 332 -8.50 4.43 18.99
CA MET A 332 -7.52 3.95 19.97
C MET A 332 -6.14 4.57 19.74
N VAL A 333 -5.71 4.69 18.48
CA VAL A 333 -4.47 5.39 18.08
C VAL A 333 -4.60 6.91 18.28
N GLY A 334 -5.81 7.46 18.12
CA GLY A 334 -6.14 8.88 18.33
C GLY A 334 -6.41 9.28 19.78
N ASN A 335 -6.44 8.33 20.73
CA ASN A 335 -6.85 8.55 22.12
C ASN A 335 -8.23 9.24 22.27
N GLY A 336 -9.25 8.76 21.55
CA GLY A 336 -10.62 9.28 21.64
C GLY A 336 -10.87 10.57 20.85
N VAL A 337 -9.92 11.00 20.03
CA VAL A 337 -10.16 12.01 19.00
C VAL A 337 -10.93 11.33 17.86
N ALA A 338 -12.26 11.45 17.87
CA ALA A 338 -13.11 10.98 16.79
C ALA A 338 -12.71 11.70 15.50
N ASP A 339 -12.17 10.95 14.56
CA ASP A 339 -11.60 11.58 13.37
C ASP A 339 -11.91 10.74 12.13
N ALA A 340 -13.21 10.46 11.96
CA ALA A 340 -13.73 9.71 10.83
C ALA A 340 -14.52 10.62 9.90
N CYS A 341 -13.92 11.04 8.77
CA CYS A 341 -14.71 11.41 7.60
C CYS A 341 -15.18 10.10 6.93
N LEU A 342 -16.19 9.47 7.53
CA LEU A 342 -16.94 8.36 6.96
C LEU A 342 -18.43 8.73 7.06
N MET A 343 -19.10 8.88 5.92
CA MET A 343 -20.55 8.90 5.86
C MET A 343 -21.05 7.56 5.31
N GLU A 344 -22.02 6.98 5.99
CA GLU A 344 -22.79 5.85 5.51
C GLU A 344 -23.84 6.35 4.50
N THR A 345 -23.96 5.70 3.35
CA THR A 345 -25.02 5.98 2.37
C THR A 345 -25.82 4.70 2.07
N ASP A 346 -27.02 4.88 1.52
CA ASP A 346 -28.00 3.81 1.27
C ASP A 346 -27.56 2.78 0.20
N GLU A 347 -26.53 3.11 -0.59
CA GLU A 347 -25.93 2.21 -1.60
C GLU A 347 -24.76 1.36 -1.04
N GLY A 348 -24.55 1.40 0.27
CA GLY A 348 -23.38 0.85 0.95
C GLY A 348 -22.30 1.92 1.20
N LEU A 349 -21.28 1.56 1.98
CA LEU A 349 -20.25 2.49 2.44
C LEU A 349 -19.37 3.00 1.28
N GLN A 350 -19.74 4.14 0.68
CA GLN A 350 -18.92 4.90 -0.26
C GLN A 350 -18.38 6.17 0.42
N TYR A 351 -17.06 6.36 0.34
CA TYR A 351 -16.42 7.64 0.65
C TYR A 351 -16.79 8.67 -0.43
N ARG A 352 -17.54 9.72 -0.04
CA ARG A 352 -17.64 10.97 -0.79
C ARG A 352 -17.48 12.12 0.21
N PRO A 353 -16.26 12.59 0.48
CA PRO A 353 -16.11 13.84 1.21
C PRO A 353 -16.75 14.93 0.34
N SER A 354 -17.46 15.87 0.94
CA SER A 354 -17.63 17.15 0.25
C SER A 354 -16.24 17.76 0.10
N GLU A 355 -16.00 18.42 -1.02
CA GLU A 355 -14.74 19.15 -1.28
C GLU A 355 -14.41 20.10 -0.11
N GLU A 356 -15.43 20.69 0.52
CA GLU A 356 -15.31 21.57 1.67
C GLU A 356 -14.83 20.84 2.95
N ALA A 357 -15.38 19.68 3.29
CA ALA A 357 -14.94 18.89 4.45
C ALA A 357 -13.51 18.34 4.26
N PHE A 358 -13.17 18.01 3.01
CA PHE A 358 -11.81 17.61 2.65
C PHE A 358 -10.81 18.76 2.83
N ASN A 359 -11.14 19.94 2.28
CA ASN A 359 -10.30 21.14 2.34
C ASN A 359 -10.15 21.67 3.77
N GLN A 360 -11.22 21.65 4.58
CA GLN A 360 -11.15 22.00 6.02
C GLN A 360 -10.21 21.08 6.80
N ARG A 361 -10.10 19.80 6.40
CA ARG A 361 -9.24 18.83 7.09
C ARG A 361 -7.78 18.91 6.67
N LEU A 362 -7.49 19.24 5.40
CA LEU A 362 -6.14 19.63 4.99
C LEU A 362 -5.62 20.83 5.82
N ALA A 363 -6.52 21.74 6.20
CA ALA A 363 -6.16 22.91 7.03
C ALA A 363 -5.92 22.58 8.53
N LEU A 364 -6.38 21.44 9.04
CA LEU A 364 -6.35 21.08 10.47
C LEU A 364 -5.62 19.74 10.78
N LEU A 365 -4.77 19.26 9.86
CA LEU A 365 -4.12 17.95 9.98
C LEU A 365 -3.17 17.87 11.20
N TRP A 366 -2.42 18.93 11.49
CA TRP A 366 -1.31 18.90 12.46
C TRP A 366 -1.72 18.69 13.92
N PRO A 367 -2.78 19.33 14.46
CA PRO A 367 -3.23 19.04 15.82
C PRO A 367 -3.66 17.59 16.06
N ALA A 368 -4.25 16.93 15.05
CA ALA A 368 -4.64 15.52 15.14
C ALA A 368 -3.41 14.60 15.14
N VAL A 369 -2.49 14.83 14.19
CA VAL A 369 -1.22 14.10 14.10
C VAL A 369 -0.41 14.28 15.39
N ARG A 370 -0.29 15.51 15.90
CA ARG A 370 0.38 15.79 17.18
C ARG A 370 -0.13 14.91 18.31
N ARG A 371 -1.45 14.86 18.53
CA ARG A 371 -2.04 14.05 19.61
C ARG A 371 -1.77 12.56 19.44
N ARG A 372 -1.79 12.05 18.20
CA ARG A 372 -1.44 10.66 17.90
C ARG A 372 0.02 10.36 18.22
N LEU A 373 0.95 11.24 17.82
CA LEU A 373 2.37 11.09 18.11
C LEU A 373 2.66 11.17 19.61
N GLU A 374 2.07 12.12 20.31
CA GLU A 374 2.14 12.24 21.77
C GLU A 374 1.60 10.98 22.45
N TRP A 375 0.49 10.44 21.98
CA TRP A 375 -0.11 9.23 22.53
C TRP A 375 0.73 7.99 22.25
N ALA A 376 1.19 7.80 21.01
CA ALA A 376 2.08 6.70 20.61
C ALA A 376 3.33 6.63 21.51
N ARG A 377 3.96 7.78 21.77
CA ARG A 377 5.11 7.88 22.70
C ARG A 377 4.76 7.45 24.13
N ARG A 378 3.59 7.85 24.64
CA ARG A 378 3.13 7.47 25.98
C ARG A 378 2.83 5.98 26.07
N VAL A 379 2.24 5.39 25.03
CA VAL A 379 1.86 3.97 25.03
C VAL A 379 3.07 3.06 25.25
N ALA A 380 4.24 3.39 24.71
CA ALA A 380 5.47 2.64 24.94
C ALA A 380 5.86 2.54 26.44
N THR A 381 5.43 3.50 27.26
CA THR A 381 5.76 3.57 28.70
C THR A 381 4.70 2.95 29.61
N LEU A 382 3.53 2.56 29.07
CA LEU A 382 2.43 2.03 29.88
C LEU A 382 2.74 0.62 30.43
N PRO A 383 2.27 0.29 31.65
CA PRO A 383 2.32 -1.07 32.17
C PRO A 383 1.65 -2.07 31.22
N LEU A 384 2.16 -3.30 31.16
CA LEU A 384 1.60 -4.35 30.29
C LEU A 384 0.10 -4.57 30.54
N THR A 385 -0.33 -4.53 31.81
CA THR A 385 -1.73 -4.67 32.21
C THR A 385 -2.62 -3.62 31.57
N GLU A 386 -2.20 -2.36 31.55
CA GLU A 386 -2.93 -1.27 30.92
C GLU A 386 -2.95 -1.41 29.40
N ARG A 387 -1.81 -1.78 28.80
CA ARG A 387 -1.74 -2.01 27.34
C ARG A 387 -2.68 -3.13 26.90
N VAL A 388 -2.77 -4.21 27.68
CA VAL A 388 -3.73 -5.30 27.44
C VAL A 388 -5.17 -4.86 27.68
N GLU A 389 -5.43 -4.04 28.69
CA GLU A 389 -6.78 -3.52 28.97
C GLU A 389 -7.33 -2.69 27.80
N ARG A 390 -6.47 -1.92 27.14
CA ARG A 390 -6.86 -1.10 25.98
C ARG A 390 -7.35 -1.93 24.79
N LEU A 391 -6.94 -3.19 24.67
CA LEU A 391 -7.49 -4.10 23.64
C LEU A 391 -9.00 -4.32 23.79
N ARG A 392 -9.55 -4.18 25.00
CA ARG A 392 -11.01 -4.31 25.23
C ARG A 392 -11.80 -3.21 24.54
N GLY A 393 -11.20 -2.03 24.33
CA GLY A 393 -11.81 -0.92 23.61
C GLY A 393 -12.03 -1.21 22.12
N LEU A 394 -11.23 -2.11 21.54
CA LEU A 394 -11.30 -2.46 20.12
C LEU A 394 -12.49 -3.37 19.79
N ASP A 395 -12.62 -4.51 20.46
CA ASP A 395 -13.80 -5.37 20.39
C ASP A 395 -13.92 -6.15 21.70
N ALA A 396 -15.10 -6.14 22.32
CA ALA A 396 -15.35 -6.88 23.56
C ALA A 396 -15.16 -8.41 23.39
N SER A 397 -15.22 -8.93 22.16
CA SER A 397 -14.88 -10.33 21.89
C SER A 397 -13.39 -10.64 22.08
N LEU A 398 -12.51 -9.64 22.11
CA LEU A 398 -11.08 -9.79 22.41
C LEU A 398 -10.80 -9.98 23.91
N ILE A 399 -11.80 -10.22 24.76
CA ILE A 399 -11.55 -10.50 26.19
C ILE A 399 -10.67 -11.76 26.33
N PHE A 400 -9.44 -11.54 26.79
CA PHE A 400 -8.45 -12.58 27.05
C PHE A 400 -8.47 -13.01 28.53
N ARG A 401 -8.11 -14.28 28.77
CA ARG A 401 -7.86 -14.74 30.15
C ARG A 401 -6.53 -14.15 30.62
N GLN A 402 -6.47 -13.65 31.86
CA GLN A 402 -5.27 -13.02 32.44
C GLN A 402 -3.99 -13.88 32.40
N ARG A 403 -4.10 -15.20 32.19
CA ARG A 403 -2.96 -16.12 32.13
C ARG A 403 -2.42 -16.38 30.72
N MET A 404 -2.94 -15.73 29.68
CA MET A 404 -2.47 -15.95 28.30
C MET A 404 -1.21 -15.15 28.00
N SER A 405 -0.25 -15.76 27.30
CA SER A 405 0.87 -15.01 26.73
C SER A 405 0.37 -14.05 25.64
N PRO A 406 1.06 -12.92 25.37
CA PRO A 406 0.66 -12.00 24.29
C PRO A 406 0.50 -12.69 22.92
N GLN A 407 1.36 -13.65 22.61
CA GLN A 407 1.27 -14.44 21.38
C GLN A 407 -0.02 -15.29 21.33
N ALA A 408 -0.41 -15.89 22.45
CA ALA A 408 -1.67 -16.62 22.54
C ALA A 408 -2.87 -15.68 22.44
N MET A 409 -2.80 -14.49 23.05
CA MET A 409 -3.83 -13.45 22.92
C MET A 409 -3.98 -13.00 21.46
N PHE A 410 -2.87 -12.76 20.77
CA PHE A 410 -2.86 -12.42 19.35
C PHE A 410 -3.61 -13.46 18.51
N ARG A 411 -3.25 -14.75 18.63
CA ARG A 411 -3.90 -15.85 17.91
C ARG A 411 -5.39 -15.91 18.18
N GLU A 412 -5.78 -15.92 19.45
CA GLU A 412 -7.17 -16.04 19.85
C GLU A 412 -8.00 -14.84 19.37
N GLY A 413 -7.44 -13.63 19.43
CA GLY A 413 -8.06 -12.43 18.90
C GLY A 413 -8.35 -12.53 17.40
N CYS A 414 -7.38 -13.02 16.62
CA CYS A 414 -7.55 -13.24 15.19
C CYS A 414 -8.69 -14.23 14.90
N PHE A 415 -8.72 -15.38 15.59
CA PHE A 415 -9.76 -16.39 15.37
C PHE A 415 -11.16 -15.90 15.77
N ARG A 416 -11.29 -15.14 16.86
CA ARG A 416 -12.59 -14.62 17.31
C ARG A 416 -13.18 -13.59 16.37
N ILE A 417 -12.36 -12.63 15.93
CA ILE A 417 -12.79 -11.63 14.94
C ILE A 417 -13.15 -12.32 13.62
N ALA A 418 -12.32 -13.25 13.13
CA ALA A 418 -12.59 -13.98 11.89
C ALA A 418 -13.89 -14.79 11.95
N ARG A 419 -14.15 -15.46 13.07
CA ARG A 419 -15.42 -16.19 13.30
C ARG A 419 -16.62 -15.25 13.22
N LYS A 420 -16.54 -14.09 13.88
CA LYS A 420 -17.62 -13.09 13.88
C LYS A 420 -17.84 -12.50 12.49
N GLN A 421 -16.76 -12.28 11.73
CA GLN A 421 -16.84 -11.88 10.31
C GLN A 421 -17.56 -12.94 9.46
N LEU A 422 -17.20 -14.22 9.63
CA LEU A 422 -17.82 -15.32 8.88
C LEU A 422 -19.32 -15.48 9.15
N CYS A 423 -19.79 -15.17 10.37
CA CYS A 423 -21.23 -15.19 10.68
C CYS A 423 -22.06 -14.21 9.84
N PHE A 424 -21.45 -13.22 9.16
CA PHE A 424 -22.15 -12.35 8.22
C PHE A 424 -22.21 -12.90 6.79
N LEU A 425 -21.46 -13.97 6.50
CA LEU A 425 -21.20 -14.44 5.14
C LEU A 425 -21.76 -15.83 4.85
N VAL A 426 -21.80 -16.70 5.86
CA VAL A 426 -22.24 -18.09 5.74
C VAL A 426 -23.19 -18.47 6.87
N GLU A 427 -23.92 -19.56 6.67
CA GLU A 427 -24.81 -20.14 7.68
C GLU A 427 -24.05 -20.53 8.95
N LYS A 428 -24.72 -20.44 10.10
CA LYS A 428 -24.10 -20.57 11.43
C LYS A 428 -23.47 -21.95 11.63
N GLU A 429 -24.08 -22.97 11.05
CA GLU A 429 -23.67 -24.37 11.04
C GLU A 429 -22.34 -24.56 10.30
N THR A 430 -22.10 -23.75 9.26
CA THR A 430 -20.91 -23.78 8.40
C THR A 430 -19.72 -23.04 9.01
N VAL A 431 -19.96 -22.09 9.93
CA VAL A 431 -18.91 -21.27 10.55
C VAL A 431 -17.88 -22.11 11.32
N ASN A 432 -18.34 -23.06 12.15
CA ASN A 432 -17.42 -23.81 13.02
C ASN A 432 -16.47 -24.71 12.23
N PRO A 433 -16.95 -25.51 11.25
CA PRO A 433 -16.08 -26.31 10.40
C PRO A 433 -15.08 -25.47 9.58
N LEU A 434 -15.51 -24.34 9.02
CA LEU A 434 -14.58 -23.44 8.31
C LEU A 434 -13.49 -22.90 9.24
N MET A 435 -13.86 -22.52 10.47
CA MET A 435 -12.88 -22.07 11.46
C MET A 435 -11.92 -23.18 11.92
N GLU A 436 -12.37 -24.43 11.96
CA GLU A 436 -11.50 -25.59 12.23
C GLU A 436 -10.46 -25.77 11.12
N ARG A 437 -10.85 -25.61 9.86
CA ARG A 437 -9.93 -25.64 8.72
C ARG A 437 -8.91 -24.52 8.76
N ILE A 438 -9.32 -23.30 9.10
CA ILE A 438 -8.39 -22.18 9.31
C ILE A 438 -7.43 -22.46 10.47
N ARG A 439 -7.89 -23.07 11.58
CA ARG A 439 -7.02 -23.48 12.69
C ARG A 439 -6.03 -24.56 12.26
N ASN A 440 -6.48 -25.52 11.46
CA ASN A 440 -5.64 -26.60 10.97
C ASN A 440 -4.56 -26.08 10.00
N LEU A 441 -4.91 -25.17 9.08
CA LEU A 441 -3.97 -24.48 8.17
C LEU A 441 -2.77 -23.87 8.91
N VAL A 442 -3.05 -23.20 10.03
CA VAL A 442 -2.03 -22.57 10.87
C VAL A 442 -1.60 -23.42 12.05
N GLY A 443 -2.00 -24.69 12.09
CA GLY A 443 -1.76 -25.61 13.18
C GLY A 443 -1.02 -26.82 12.67
N LYS A 444 -1.73 -27.94 12.64
CA LYS A 444 -1.17 -29.25 12.30
C LYS A 444 -1.04 -29.50 10.80
N ARG A 445 -1.87 -28.84 9.98
CA ARG A 445 -1.95 -29.05 8.52
C ARG A 445 -2.21 -30.52 8.17
N GLU A 446 -3.12 -31.14 8.90
CA GLU A 446 -3.60 -32.51 8.63
C GLU A 446 -4.72 -32.45 7.58
N GLU A 447 -4.89 -33.48 6.76
CA GLU A 447 -6.12 -33.60 5.96
C GLU A 447 -7.32 -33.72 6.91
N LEU A 448 -8.39 -32.99 6.61
CA LEU A 448 -9.62 -32.99 7.41
C LEU A 448 -10.74 -33.64 6.63
N ASP A 449 -11.57 -34.42 7.34
CA ASP A 449 -12.74 -35.07 6.75
C ASP A 449 -13.74 -34.04 6.18
N GLY A 450 -14.43 -34.47 5.12
CA GLY A 450 -15.44 -33.68 4.42
C GLY A 450 -14.86 -32.69 3.41
N PHE A 451 -15.72 -32.19 2.53
CA PHE A 451 -15.37 -31.24 1.47
C PHE A 451 -16.10 -29.92 1.68
N TYR A 452 -15.38 -28.80 1.52
CA TYR A 452 -15.97 -27.46 1.48
C TYR A 452 -15.69 -26.79 0.14
N PRO A 453 -16.65 -26.04 -0.42
CA PRO A 453 -16.41 -25.27 -1.62
C PRO A 453 -15.26 -24.28 -1.45
N SER A 454 -14.41 -24.15 -2.47
CA SER A 454 -13.26 -23.22 -2.47
C SER A 454 -13.65 -21.77 -2.22
N ARG A 455 -14.87 -21.38 -2.61
CA ARG A 455 -15.44 -20.08 -2.26
C ARG A 455 -15.52 -19.88 -0.75
N ASP A 456 -16.02 -20.86 -0.01
CA ASP A 456 -16.23 -20.75 1.44
C ASP A 456 -14.90 -20.77 2.19
N LEU A 457 -13.94 -21.58 1.72
CA LEU A 457 -12.56 -21.57 2.20
C LEU A 457 -11.87 -20.23 1.94
N GLY A 458 -12.06 -19.66 0.75
CA GLY A 458 -11.58 -18.33 0.39
C GLY A 458 -12.19 -17.24 1.28
N CYS A 459 -13.50 -17.28 1.53
CA CYS A 459 -14.18 -16.39 2.47
C CYS A 459 -13.56 -16.48 3.88
N ALA A 460 -13.40 -17.70 4.40
CA ALA A 460 -12.80 -17.94 5.71
C ALA A 460 -11.36 -17.43 5.79
N PHE A 461 -10.59 -17.63 4.72
CA PHE A 461 -9.22 -17.17 4.61
C PHE A 461 -9.11 -15.63 4.61
N GLU A 462 -9.95 -14.93 3.84
CA GLU A 462 -9.97 -13.46 3.81
C GLU A 462 -10.42 -12.85 5.13
N CYS A 463 -11.44 -13.42 5.78
CA CYS A 463 -11.84 -13.04 7.14
C CYS A 463 -10.65 -13.18 8.10
N PHE A 464 -9.94 -14.30 8.05
CA PHE A 464 -8.78 -14.50 8.92
C PHE A 464 -7.64 -13.52 8.63
N CYS A 465 -7.32 -13.25 7.37
CA CYS A 465 -6.31 -12.24 6.99
C CYS A 465 -6.70 -10.82 7.45
N SER A 466 -7.98 -10.46 7.29
CA SER A 466 -8.53 -9.19 7.76
C SER A 466 -8.39 -9.04 9.28
N ALA A 467 -8.79 -10.08 10.03
CA ALA A 467 -8.65 -10.14 11.47
C ALA A 467 -7.19 -10.03 11.92
N CYS A 468 -6.28 -10.78 11.29
CA CYS A 468 -4.85 -10.71 11.59
C CYS A 468 -4.30 -9.29 11.44
N SER A 469 -4.64 -8.58 10.37
CA SER A 469 -4.15 -7.22 10.17
C SER A 469 -4.69 -6.22 11.19
N ILE A 470 -5.97 -6.31 11.56
CA ILE A 470 -6.57 -5.43 12.59
C ILE A 470 -5.90 -5.68 13.95
N VAL A 471 -5.81 -6.96 14.36
CA VAL A 471 -5.20 -7.34 15.64
C VAL A 471 -3.72 -7.01 15.65
N TYR A 472 -3.01 -7.20 14.54
CA TYR A 472 -1.60 -6.85 14.42
C TYR A 472 -1.36 -5.36 14.63
N THR A 473 -2.14 -4.51 13.94
CA THR A 473 -2.01 -3.05 14.07
C THR A 473 -2.23 -2.61 15.52
N ALA A 474 -3.23 -3.18 16.20
CA ALA A 474 -3.50 -2.92 17.61
C ALA A 474 -2.33 -3.36 18.51
N PHE A 475 -1.81 -4.57 18.30
CA PHE A 475 -0.70 -5.11 19.08
C PHE A 475 0.58 -4.31 18.87
N GLN A 476 0.86 -3.91 17.63
CA GLN A 476 2.01 -3.10 17.27
C GLN A 476 1.95 -1.73 17.95
N PHE A 477 0.82 -1.04 17.84
CA PHE A 477 0.60 0.24 18.52
C PHE A 477 0.85 0.14 20.03
N LEU A 478 0.33 -0.94 20.64
CA LEU A 478 0.44 -1.22 22.06
C LEU A 478 1.79 -1.86 22.47
N HIS A 479 2.77 -1.99 21.57
CA HIS A 479 4.04 -2.67 21.81
C HIS A 479 3.88 -4.06 22.47
N LEU A 480 2.84 -4.80 22.08
CA LEU A 480 2.56 -6.16 22.53
C LEU A 480 3.19 -7.16 21.56
N LYS A 481 3.71 -8.27 22.10
CA LYS A 481 4.35 -9.30 21.30
C LYS A 481 3.31 -10.01 20.40
N THR A 482 3.55 -9.98 19.09
CA THR A 482 2.78 -10.67 18.06
C THR A 482 3.26 -12.11 17.87
N ASP A 483 2.53 -12.90 17.09
CA ASP A 483 2.99 -14.21 16.64
C ASP A 483 3.29 -14.21 15.14
N ASP A 484 4.51 -13.85 14.78
CA ASP A 484 4.95 -13.76 13.39
C ASP A 484 4.89 -15.12 12.67
N ALA A 485 5.06 -16.22 13.41
CA ALA A 485 4.93 -17.56 12.86
C ALA A 485 3.49 -17.88 12.42
N LEU A 486 2.46 -17.28 13.02
CA LEU A 486 1.08 -17.39 12.54
C LEU A 486 0.96 -16.83 11.13
N LEU A 487 1.48 -15.62 10.92
CA LEU A 487 1.34 -14.88 9.67
C LEU A 487 2.06 -15.59 8.52
N ASN A 488 3.23 -16.16 8.81
CA ASN A 488 4.03 -16.89 7.83
C ASN A 488 3.40 -18.22 7.38
N ARG A 489 2.39 -18.73 8.09
CA ARG A 489 1.71 -19.99 7.79
C ARG A 489 0.43 -19.81 6.96
N LEU A 490 0.03 -18.58 6.67
CA LEU A 490 -1.17 -18.29 5.90
C LEU A 490 -0.93 -18.62 4.41
N SER A 491 -1.73 -19.54 3.87
CA SER A 491 -1.64 -19.96 2.48
C SER A 491 -2.99 -20.50 2.01
N LEU A 492 -3.65 -19.79 1.10
CA LEU A 492 -4.90 -20.29 0.52
C LEU A 492 -4.65 -21.58 -0.28
N GLN A 493 -3.53 -21.67 -1.00
CA GLN A 493 -3.16 -22.90 -1.71
C GLN A 493 -3.13 -24.09 -0.76
N THR A 494 -2.40 -23.97 0.35
CA THR A 494 -2.31 -25.04 1.35
C THR A 494 -3.68 -25.35 1.97
N LEU A 495 -4.51 -24.33 2.20
CA LEU A 495 -5.86 -24.55 2.72
C LEU A 495 -6.73 -25.38 1.75
N LEU A 496 -6.58 -25.15 0.44
CA LEU A 496 -7.26 -25.91 -0.60
C LEU A 496 -6.70 -27.33 -0.71
N ASP A 497 -5.38 -27.50 -0.65
CA ASP A 497 -4.74 -28.82 -0.68
C ASP A 497 -5.23 -29.69 0.49
N LEU A 498 -5.32 -29.11 1.70
CA LEU A 498 -5.81 -29.78 2.91
C LEU A 498 -7.32 -30.08 2.89
N ASN A 499 -8.09 -29.49 1.98
CA ASN A 499 -9.52 -29.75 1.83
C ASN A 499 -9.80 -31.05 1.05
N GLY A 500 -8.75 -31.73 0.55
CA GLY A 500 -8.89 -32.90 -0.30
C GLY A 500 -9.46 -32.49 -1.66
N ALA A 501 -8.64 -31.83 -2.47
CA ALA A 501 -9.02 -31.47 -3.84
C ALA A 501 -9.45 -32.72 -4.62
N GLU A 502 -10.66 -32.72 -5.19
CA GLU A 502 -10.97 -33.58 -6.35
C GLU A 502 -10.23 -33.06 -7.57
#